data_AF-A0A1E1W273-F1
#
_entry.id   AF-A0A1E1W273-F1
#
_cell.length_a   1.000
_cell.length_b   1.000
_cell.length_c   1.000
_cell.angle_alpha   90.00
_cell.angle_beta   90.00
_cell.angle_gamma   90.00
#
_symmetry.space_group_name_H-M   'P 1'
#
loop_
_entity.id
_entity.type
_entity.pdbx_description
1 polymer ?
#
loop_
_entity_poly.entity_id
_entity_poly.type
_entity_poly.pdbx_seq_one_letter_code
_entity_poly.pdbx_strand_id
1 'polypeptide(L)'
;VRHVCVALRRYLEAHLRLRAAQVARQQGDSIPEPPPYKASKSSPEEIQEQIELLQSVSWSRWAPVDELVELGGVALLLQVVGYAYEWNFNGRSETVRSALDVVSVCCVAPRVQLLLTEKIDMRDADLTTGVNIVLGAADGEIVPEPEVQKAALNVLVNCVCAPVHRTGTSTSRFSLTGSSKKKTALKSYEDVIQKVWESVRTNNGIMVL
;
A
#
# COMPACT_ATOMS: atom_id res chain seq x y z
N VAL A 1 -6.43 20.15 -0.83
CA VAL A 1 -5.64 18.92 -1.00
C VAL A 1 -4.92 18.49 0.28
N ARG A 2 -3.97 19.29 0.83
CA ARG A 2 -3.23 18.99 2.07
C ARG A 2 -4.08 18.37 3.20
N HIS A 3 -5.13 19.07 3.65
CA HIS A 3 -5.98 18.58 4.75
C HIS A 3 -6.68 17.26 4.44
N VAL A 4 -7.04 17.03 3.17
CA VAL A 4 -7.67 15.78 2.74
C VAL A 4 -6.67 14.62 2.81
N CYS A 5 -5.45 14.80 2.31
CA CYS A 5 -4.40 13.78 2.39
C CYS A 5 -4.06 13.43 3.85
N VAL A 6 -3.94 14.44 4.72
CA VAL A 6 -3.66 14.23 6.15
C VAL A 6 -4.82 13.50 6.85
N ALA A 7 -6.07 13.86 6.55
CA ALA A 7 -7.24 13.21 7.10
C ALA A 7 -7.35 11.75 6.64
N LEU A 8 -7.14 11.50 5.34
CA LEU A 8 -7.17 10.16 4.76
C LEU A 8 -6.08 9.26 5.33
N ARG A 9 -4.86 9.79 5.50
CA ARG A 9 -3.76 9.09 6.18
C ARG A 9 -4.18 8.65 7.58
N ARG A 10 -4.65 9.59 8.40
CA ARG A 10 -5.08 9.30 9.77
C ARG A 10 -6.23 8.29 9.84
N TYR A 11 -7.18 8.40 8.92
CA TYR A 11 -8.29 7.47 8.81
C TYR A 11 -7.80 6.05 8.53
N LEU A 12 -6.94 5.87 7.52
CA LEU A 12 -6.42 4.55 7.16
C LEU A 12 -5.46 3.98 8.21
N GLU A 13 -4.59 4.79 8.82
CA GLU A 13 -3.74 4.35 9.94
C GLU A 13 -4.56 3.84 11.13
N ALA A 14 -5.65 4.54 11.46
CA ALA A 14 -6.55 4.10 12.53
C ALA A 14 -7.21 2.75 12.19
N HIS A 15 -7.71 2.60 10.96
CA HIS A 15 -8.30 1.34 10.51
C HIS A 15 -7.25 0.21 10.38
N LEU A 16 -6.02 0.52 10.00
CA LEU A 16 -4.90 -0.42 9.91
C LEU A 16 -4.64 -1.03 11.29
N ARG A 17 -4.51 -0.18 12.31
CA ARG A 17 -4.30 -0.62 13.70
C ARG A 17 -5.40 -1.54 14.20
N LEU A 18 -6.67 -1.18 13.96
CA LEU A 18 -7.81 -2.01 14.35
C LEU A 18 -7.75 -3.38 13.66
N ARG A 19 -7.40 -3.38 12.37
CA ARG A 19 -7.32 -4.63 11.58
C ARG A 19 -6.13 -5.49 12.01
N ALA A 20 -4.97 -4.89 12.26
CA ALA A 20 -3.78 -5.59 12.74
C ALA A 20 -4.03 -6.22 14.12
N ALA A 21 -4.64 -5.49 15.04
CA ALA A 21 -5.01 -6.04 16.36
C ALA A 21 -6.02 -7.20 16.24
N GLN A 22 -6.98 -7.11 15.32
CA GLN A 22 -7.91 -8.21 15.04
C GLN A 22 -7.17 -9.46 14.54
N VAL A 23 -6.21 -9.30 13.62
CA VAL A 23 -5.41 -10.41 13.08
C VAL A 23 -4.51 -11.03 14.15
N ALA A 24 -3.81 -10.21 14.94
CA ALA A 24 -2.95 -10.69 16.02
C ALA A 24 -3.73 -11.53 17.05
N ARG A 25 -4.95 -11.10 17.43
CA ARG A 25 -5.84 -11.91 18.29
C ARG A 25 -6.23 -13.24 17.67
N GLN A 26 -6.48 -13.27 16.36
CA GLN A 26 -6.77 -14.52 15.65
C GLN A 26 -5.57 -15.47 15.64
N GLN A 27 -4.35 -14.94 15.71
CA GLN A 27 -3.11 -15.71 15.84
C GLN A 27 -2.80 -16.14 17.29
N GLY A 28 -3.66 -15.78 18.26
CA GLY A 28 -3.52 -16.16 19.66
C GLY A 28 -2.82 -15.13 20.55
N ASP A 29 -2.53 -13.94 20.03
CA ASP A 29 -1.93 -12.88 20.82
C ASP A 29 -2.98 -12.16 21.69
N SER A 30 -2.64 -11.86 22.95
CA SER A 30 -3.55 -11.26 23.91
C SER A 30 -3.46 -9.73 23.87
N ILE A 31 -3.73 -9.13 22.72
CA ILE A 31 -3.71 -7.66 22.55
C ILE A 31 -5.00 -7.06 23.11
N PRO A 32 -4.95 -6.26 24.20
CA PRO A 32 -6.12 -5.60 24.76
C PRO A 32 -6.80 -4.70 23.73
N GLU A 33 -8.12 -4.59 23.79
CA GLU A 33 -8.83 -3.65 22.94
C GLU A 33 -8.55 -2.22 23.38
N PRO A 34 -7.99 -1.36 22.51
CA PRO A 34 -7.77 0.02 22.87
C PRO A 34 -9.14 0.66 23.16
N PRO A 35 -9.26 1.48 24.22
CA PRO A 35 -10.52 2.13 24.53
C PRO A 35 -11.00 2.99 23.34
N PRO A 36 -12.30 2.96 22.99
CA PRO A 36 -12.82 3.62 21.78
C PRO A 36 -12.63 5.14 21.77
N TYR A 37 -12.40 5.75 22.94
CA TYR A 37 -12.16 7.18 23.12
C TYR A 37 -10.68 7.57 23.13
N LYS A 38 -9.74 6.61 23.08
CA LYS A 38 -8.32 6.91 23.14
C LYS A 38 -7.73 7.02 21.74
N ALA A 39 -7.38 8.24 21.35
CA ALA A 39 -6.60 8.48 20.15
C ALA A 39 -5.27 7.71 20.25
N SER A 40 -5.17 6.63 19.49
CA SER A 40 -3.95 5.83 19.40
C SER A 40 -3.14 6.37 18.25
N LYS A 41 -1.97 6.94 18.55
CA LYS A 41 -0.97 7.30 17.54
C LYS A 41 0.00 6.15 17.46
N SER A 42 0.14 5.55 16.27
CA SER A 42 1.20 4.60 16.03
C SER A 42 2.45 5.30 15.52
N SER A 43 3.61 4.80 15.93
CA SER A 43 4.88 5.27 15.35
C SER A 43 4.99 4.78 13.89
N PRO A 44 5.87 5.38 13.07
CA PRO A 44 6.13 4.90 11.72
C PRO A 44 6.54 3.41 11.68
N GLU A 45 7.29 2.97 12.69
CA GLU A 45 7.75 1.58 12.84
C GLU A 45 6.57 0.66 13.16
N GLU A 46 5.70 1.04 14.10
CA GLU A 46 4.48 0.28 14.39
C GLU A 46 3.54 0.18 13.17
N ILE A 47 3.43 1.25 12.38
CA ILE A 47 2.63 1.22 11.14
C ILE A 47 3.21 0.20 10.17
N GLN A 48 4.54 0.18 10.00
CA GLN A 48 5.21 -0.76 9.11
C GLN A 48 5.02 -2.22 9.58
N GLU A 49 5.19 -2.49 10.87
CA GLU A 49 4.92 -3.83 11.45
C GLU A 49 3.47 -4.28 11.23
N GLN A 50 2.51 -3.36 11.36
CA GLN A 50 1.09 -3.64 11.12
C GLN A 50 0.82 -3.95 9.63
N ILE A 51 1.46 -3.23 8.70
CA ILE A 51 1.38 -3.52 7.25
C ILE A 51 1.93 -4.92 6.97
N GLU A 52 3.12 -5.24 7.48
CA GLU A 52 3.77 -6.54 7.29
C GLU A 52 2.93 -7.69 7.85
N LEU A 53 2.36 -7.50 9.05
CA LEU A 53 1.44 -8.46 9.65
C LEU A 53 0.23 -8.73 8.73
N LEU A 54 -0.41 -7.68 8.21
CA LEU A 54 -1.57 -7.85 7.32
C LEU A 54 -1.19 -8.43 5.95
N GLN A 55 0.00 -8.15 5.45
CA GLN A 55 0.49 -8.75 4.22
C GLN A 55 0.85 -10.23 4.41
N SER A 56 1.32 -10.61 5.60
CA SER A 56 1.69 -11.99 5.94
C SER A 56 0.49 -12.93 6.04
N VAL A 57 -0.73 -12.41 6.19
CA VAL A 57 -1.96 -13.20 6.26
C VAL A 57 -2.71 -13.21 4.93
N SER A 58 -3.48 -14.27 4.70
CA SER A 58 -4.35 -14.36 3.53
C SER A 58 -5.26 -13.13 3.44
N TRP A 59 -5.21 -12.43 2.29
CA TRP A 59 -5.98 -11.20 2.10
C TRP A 59 -7.47 -11.45 2.37
N SER A 60 -8.06 -10.57 3.16
CA SER A 60 -9.50 -10.52 3.39
C SER A 60 -9.96 -9.10 3.07
N ARG A 61 -11.18 -8.98 2.52
CA ARG A 61 -11.75 -7.67 2.16
C ARG A 61 -11.61 -6.69 3.32
N TRP A 62 -11.17 -5.49 2.99
CA TRP A 62 -10.96 -4.41 3.94
C TRP A 62 -11.67 -3.18 3.41
N ALA A 63 -12.90 -2.98 3.88
CA ALA A 63 -13.84 -1.98 3.34
C ALA A 63 -13.23 -0.57 3.14
N PRO A 64 -12.44 0.00 4.07
CA PRO A 64 -11.80 1.30 3.86
C PRO A 64 -10.92 1.37 2.61
N VAL A 65 -10.15 0.32 2.31
CA VAL A 65 -9.28 0.26 1.12
C VAL A 65 -10.09 -0.09 -0.11
N ASP A 66 -11.03 -1.03 0.00
CA ASP A 66 -11.89 -1.42 -1.12
C ASP A 66 -12.69 -0.22 -1.64
N GLU A 67 -13.29 0.58 -0.75
CA GLU A 67 -14.04 1.79 -1.09
C GLU A 67 -13.13 2.87 -1.71
N LEU A 68 -11.95 3.10 -1.13
CA LEU A 68 -10.98 4.05 -1.70
C LEU A 68 -10.58 3.67 -3.12
N VAL A 69 -10.37 2.38 -3.37
CA VAL A 69 -10.03 1.87 -4.71
C VAL A 69 -11.21 1.99 -5.67
N GLU A 70 -12.43 1.68 -5.25
CA GLU A 70 -13.64 1.81 -6.07
C GLU A 70 -13.92 3.26 -6.49
N LEU A 71 -13.61 4.22 -5.63
CA LEU A 71 -13.73 5.66 -5.93
C LEU A 71 -12.56 6.21 -6.77
N GLY A 72 -11.60 5.38 -7.18
CA GLY A 72 -10.40 5.82 -7.90
C GLY A 72 -9.43 6.64 -7.03
N GLY A 73 -9.58 6.60 -5.71
CA GLY A 73 -8.82 7.42 -4.77
C GLY A 73 -7.31 7.17 -4.82
N VAL A 74 -6.87 5.93 -5.07
CA VAL A 74 -5.44 5.61 -5.23
C VAL A 74 -4.85 6.33 -6.46
N ALA A 75 -5.55 6.29 -7.60
CA ALA A 75 -5.10 6.98 -8.82
C ALA A 75 -5.07 8.50 -8.60
N LEU A 76 -6.10 9.07 -7.95
CA LEU A 76 -6.14 10.50 -7.60
C LEU A 76 -4.97 10.90 -6.67
N LEU A 77 -4.60 10.07 -5.71
CA LEU A 77 -3.45 10.33 -4.83
C LEU A 77 -2.13 10.31 -5.60
N LEU A 78 -1.97 9.39 -6.54
CA LEU A 78 -0.77 9.31 -7.38
C LEU A 78 -0.70 10.51 -8.34
N GLN A 79 -1.82 10.94 -8.90
CA GLN A 79 -1.89 12.21 -9.65
C GLN A 79 -1.47 13.40 -8.77
N VAL A 80 -1.98 13.48 -7.53
CA VAL A 80 -1.57 14.50 -6.55
C VAL A 80 -0.06 14.50 -6.31
N VAL A 81 0.56 13.32 -6.21
CA VAL A 81 2.02 13.20 -6.10
C VAL A 81 2.70 13.72 -7.36
N GLY A 82 2.27 13.26 -8.55
CA GLY A 82 2.86 13.70 -9.82
C GLY A 82 2.79 15.20 -10.06
N TYR A 83 1.65 15.84 -9.80
CA TYR A 83 1.49 17.29 -9.97
C TYR A 83 2.22 18.13 -8.92
N ALA A 84 2.65 17.53 -7.81
CA ALA A 84 3.30 18.28 -6.74
C ALA A 84 4.65 18.89 -7.15
N TYR A 85 5.29 18.36 -8.21
CA TYR A 85 6.47 18.94 -8.83
C TYR A 85 6.26 20.42 -9.22
N GLU A 86 5.07 20.76 -9.73
CA GLU A 86 4.73 22.11 -10.19
C GLU A 86 4.25 23.04 -9.06
N TRP A 87 3.99 22.49 -7.87
CA TRP A 87 3.42 23.25 -6.78
C TRP A 87 4.46 24.12 -6.06
N ASN A 88 4.12 25.40 -5.93
CA ASN A 88 4.91 26.39 -5.20
C ASN A 88 4.17 26.91 -3.96
N PHE A 89 3.77 26.02 -3.06
CA PHE A 89 3.16 26.40 -1.78
C PHE A 89 3.82 25.71 -0.60
N ASN A 90 3.76 26.36 0.56
CA ASN A 90 4.32 25.85 1.80
C ASN A 90 3.48 24.68 2.34
N GLY A 91 4.07 23.49 2.45
CA GLY A 91 3.38 22.25 2.83
C GLY A 91 3.13 21.28 1.67
N ARG A 92 3.72 21.52 0.49
CA ARG A 92 3.72 20.54 -0.62
C ARG A 92 4.33 19.21 -0.19
N SER A 93 5.46 19.24 0.52
CA SER A 93 6.16 18.05 1.02
C SER A 93 5.30 17.22 1.96
N GLU A 94 4.62 17.87 2.90
CA GLU A 94 3.68 17.19 3.81
C GLU A 94 2.49 16.58 3.06
N THR A 95 2.01 17.24 2.00
CA THR A 95 0.91 16.74 1.16
C THR A 95 1.33 15.49 0.41
N VAL A 96 2.48 15.53 -0.26
CA VAL A 96 3.05 14.40 -1.01
C VAL A 96 3.34 13.23 -0.07
N ARG A 97 4.02 13.50 1.05
CA ARG A 97 4.27 12.49 2.09
C ARG A 97 2.97 11.83 2.56
N SER A 98 1.95 12.63 2.92
CA SER A 98 0.69 12.06 3.41
C SER A 98 -0.03 11.23 2.35
N ALA A 99 0.07 11.60 1.07
CA ALA A 99 -0.48 10.80 -0.04
C ALA A 99 0.28 9.47 -0.19
N LEU A 100 1.62 9.50 -0.13
CA LEU A 100 2.46 8.30 -0.19
C LEU A 100 2.24 7.38 1.02
N ASP A 101 2.10 7.93 2.23
CA ASP A 101 1.78 7.17 3.44
C ASP A 101 0.44 6.42 3.29
N VAL A 102 -0.57 7.06 2.70
CA VAL A 102 -1.86 6.41 2.37
C VAL A 102 -1.65 5.27 1.38
N VAL A 103 -0.95 5.51 0.27
CA VAL A 103 -0.69 4.48 -0.74
C VAL A 103 0.08 3.31 -0.15
N SER A 104 1.04 3.58 0.74
CA SER A 104 1.83 2.58 1.46
C SER A 104 0.94 1.67 2.31
N VAL A 105 0.04 2.23 3.11
CA VAL A 105 -0.96 1.47 3.88
C VAL A 105 -1.85 0.65 2.95
N CYS A 106 -2.22 1.19 1.78
CA CYS A 106 -3.05 0.49 0.81
C CYS A 106 -2.32 -0.66 0.08
N CYS A 107 -0.96 -0.68 0.00
CA CYS A 107 -0.19 -1.79 -0.58
C CYS A 107 -0.40 -3.14 0.16
N VAL A 108 -1.13 -3.17 1.30
CA VAL A 108 -1.60 -4.45 1.90
C VAL A 108 -2.53 -5.23 0.96
N ALA A 109 -3.26 -4.52 0.10
CA ALA A 109 -4.22 -5.07 -0.85
C ALA A 109 -3.54 -5.38 -2.20
N PRO A 110 -3.56 -6.62 -2.69
CA PRO A 110 -2.95 -6.98 -3.98
C PRO A 110 -3.47 -6.14 -5.16
N ARG A 111 -4.75 -5.74 -5.13
CA ARG A 111 -5.37 -4.89 -6.15
C ARG A 111 -4.71 -3.51 -6.25
N VAL A 112 -4.27 -2.95 -5.12
CA VAL A 112 -3.57 -1.66 -5.09
C VAL A 112 -2.18 -1.80 -5.70
N GLN A 113 -1.48 -2.90 -5.40
CA GLN A 113 -0.18 -3.21 -5.99
C GLN A 113 -0.28 -3.29 -7.53
N LEU A 114 -1.33 -3.93 -8.06
CA LEU A 114 -1.61 -3.96 -9.50
C LEU A 114 -1.90 -2.58 -10.08
N LEU A 115 -2.70 -1.75 -9.39
CA LEU A 115 -3.02 -0.39 -9.83
C LEU A 115 -1.77 0.49 -10.00
N LEU A 116 -0.72 0.27 -9.20
CA LEU A 116 0.55 0.97 -9.40
C LEU A 116 1.21 0.60 -10.74
N THR A 117 0.98 -0.60 -11.26
CA THR A 117 1.52 -1.03 -12.57
C THR A 117 0.69 -0.51 -13.75
N GLU A 118 -0.50 0.02 -13.48
CA GLU A 118 -1.39 0.55 -14.51
C GLU A 118 -1.01 1.99 -14.87
N LYS A 119 -1.41 2.40 -16.09
CA LYS A 119 -1.23 3.77 -16.56
C LYS A 119 -2.19 4.70 -15.84
N ILE A 120 -1.66 5.82 -15.39
CA ILE A 120 -2.38 6.88 -14.72
C ILE A 120 -2.52 8.03 -15.72
N ASP A 121 -3.77 8.46 -15.89
CA ASP A 121 -4.09 9.59 -16.73
C ASP A 121 -3.60 10.89 -16.07
N MET A 122 -2.53 11.46 -16.61
CA MET A 122 -2.01 12.76 -16.19
C MET A 122 -2.50 13.77 -17.24
N ARG A 123 -3.39 14.67 -16.83
CA ARG A 123 -4.11 15.62 -17.69
C ARG A 123 -3.20 16.44 -18.62
N ASP A 124 -1.95 16.67 -18.21
CA ASP A 124 -0.98 17.51 -18.91
C ASP A 124 0.35 16.78 -19.22
N ALA A 125 0.41 15.45 -19.06
CA ALA A 125 1.63 14.66 -19.30
C ALA A 125 1.33 13.32 -20.00
N ASP A 126 2.36 12.71 -20.59
CA ASP A 126 2.23 11.35 -21.15
C ASP A 126 1.77 10.35 -20.08
N LEU A 127 0.98 9.37 -20.51
CA LEU A 127 0.50 8.29 -19.64
C LEU A 127 1.70 7.61 -18.95
N THR A 128 1.78 7.81 -17.63
CA THR A 128 2.84 7.25 -16.79
C THR A 128 2.26 6.19 -15.86
N THR A 129 3.05 5.21 -15.43
CA THR A 129 2.59 4.22 -14.45
C THR A 129 2.65 4.78 -13.03
N GLY A 130 1.81 4.27 -12.13
CA GLY A 130 1.91 4.61 -10.71
C GLY A 130 3.29 4.32 -10.11
N VAL A 131 3.92 3.22 -10.50
CA VAL A 131 5.29 2.87 -10.12
C VAL A 131 6.28 3.96 -10.55
N ASN A 132 6.17 4.47 -11.78
CA ASN A 132 7.07 5.52 -12.26
C ASN A 132 6.93 6.82 -11.44
N ILE A 133 5.70 7.20 -11.09
CA ILE A 133 5.46 8.37 -10.21
C ILE A 133 6.12 8.16 -8.84
N VAL A 134 5.98 6.97 -8.26
CA VAL A 134 6.60 6.65 -6.95
C VAL A 134 8.13 6.62 -7.04
N LEU A 135 8.70 6.13 -8.14
CA LEU A 135 10.14 6.16 -8.39
C LEU A 135 10.66 7.60 -8.46
N GLY A 136 10.02 8.47 -9.25
CA GLY A 136 10.39 9.89 -9.30
C GLY A 136 10.26 10.60 -7.94
N ALA A 137 9.31 10.19 -7.09
CA ALA A 137 9.23 10.67 -5.72
C ALA A 137 10.38 10.18 -4.83
N ALA A 138 10.82 8.92 -5.02
CA ALA A 138 11.94 8.32 -4.29
C ALA A 138 13.29 8.94 -4.70
N ASP A 139 13.46 9.26 -5.98
CA ASP A 139 14.65 9.94 -6.50
C ASP A 139 14.71 11.43 -6.11
N GLY A 140 13.60 11.97 -5.60
CA GLY A 140 13.48 13.38 -5.22
C GLY A 140 13.21 14.32 -6.38
N GLU A 141 12.91 13.80 -7.57
CA GLU A 141 12.54 14.59 -8.75
C GLU A 141 11.26 15.40 -8.52
N ILE A 142 10.31 14.85 -7.76
CA ILE A 142 9.03 15.51 -7.45
C ILE A 142 9.21 16.52 -6.31
N VAL A 143 9.70 16.08 -5.15
CA VAL A 143 10.01 16.94 -4.00
C VAL A 143 11.31 16.42 -3.37
N PRO A 144 12.40 17.22 -3.35
CA PRO A 144 13.71 16.80 -2.84
C PRO A 144 13.77 16.91 -1.31
N GLU A 145 12.83 16.27 -0.61
CA GLU A 145 12.75 16.23 0.84
C GLU A 145 12.95 14.78 1.33
N PRO A 146 13.83 14.53 2.31
CA PRO A 146 14.19 13.17 2.71
C PRO A 146 12.98 12.39 3.26
N GLU A 147 12.06 13.08 3.94
CA GLU A 147 10.84 12.46 4.46
C GLU A 147 9.87 12.04 3.35
N VAL A 148 9.89 12.71 2.20
CA VAL A 148 9.09 12.33 1.02
C VAL A 148 9.71 11.11 0.35
N GLN A 149 11.03 11.15 0.14
CA GLN A 149 11.76 10.03 -0.46
C GLN A 149 11.61 8.75 0.38
N LYS A 150 11.72 8.86 1.70
CA LYS A 150 11.46 7.75 2.63
C LYS A 150 10.05 7.19 2.50
N ALA A 151 9.03 8.05 2.40
CA ALA A 151 7.65 7.62 2.22
C ALA A 151 7.45 6.91 0.87
N ALA A 152 8.08 7.39 -0.21
CA ALA A 152 8.05 6.74 -1.51
C ALA A 152 8.72 5.36 -1.50
N LEU A 153 9.89 5.25 -0.85
CA LEU A 153 10.59 3.98 -0.67
C LEU A 153 9.75 2.98 0.12
N ASN A 154 9.02 3.41 1.16
CA ASN A 154 8.10 2.53 1.89
C ASN A 154 6.99 1.96 0.99
N VAL A 155 6.44 2.77 0.07
CA VAL A 155 5.48 2.27 -0.95
C VAL A 155 6.12 1.16 -1.78
N LEU A 156 7.35 1.40 -2.29
CA LEU A 156 8.06 0.42 -3.11
C LEU A 156 8.37 -0.86 -2.32
N VAL A 157 8.85 -0.74 -1.08
CA VAL A 157 9.10 -1.90 -0.20
C VAL A 157 7.81 -2.70 -0.01
N ASN A 158 6.71 -2.05 0.34
CA ASN A 158 5.44 -2.73 0.60
C ASN A 158 4.81 -3.37 -0.64
N CYS A 159 5.17 -2.91 -1.83
CA CYS A 159 4.65 -3.43 -3.07
C CYS A 159 5.60 -4.47 -3.75
N VAL A 160 6.93 -4.33 -3.61
CA VAL A 160 7.95 -5.23 -4.20
C VAL A 160 8.31 -6.39 -3.27
N CYS A 161 8.42 -6.13 -1.97
CA CYS A 161 8.86 -7.10 -0.96
C CYS A 161 7.68 -7.83 -0.30
N ALA A 162 6.46 -7.71 -0.84
CA ALA A 162 5.29 -8.32 -0.24
C ALA A 162 5.43 -9.86 -0.20
N PRO A 163 5.08 -10.54 0.91
CA PRO A 163 5.37 -11.97 1.07
C PRO A 163 4.69 -12.82 0.01
N VAL A 164 5.47 -13.55 -0.81
CA VAL A 164 4.96 -14.50 -1.82
C VAL A 164 4.06 -15.56 -1.17
N HIS A 165 4.43 -15.98 0.05
CA HIS A 165 3.69 -16.96 0.83
C HIS A 165 2.97 -16.28 1.99
N ARG A 166 1.64 -16.27 1.94
CA ARG A 166 0.80 -15.74 3.02
C ARG A 166 0.31 -16.87 3.93
N THR A 167 0.60 -16.74 5.23
CA THR A 167 0.08 -17.62 6.29
C THR A 167 -1.45 -17.54 6.37
N GLY A 168 -2.10 -18.66 6.70
CA GLY A 168 -3.57 -18.78 6.66
C GLY A 168 -4.12 -19.64 5.51
N THR A 169 -3.27 -20.08 4.58
CA THR A 169 -3.60 -21.24 3.70
C THR A 169 -3.58 -22.58 4.45
N SER A 170 -3.11 -22.59 5.69
CA SER A 170 -3.11 -23.75 6.58
C SER A 170 -4.08 -23.60 7.75
N THR A 171 -5.32 -24.05 7.57
CA THR A 171 -6.09 -24.60 8.68
C THR A 171 -6.27 -26.10 8.45
N SER A 172 -5.47 -26.88 9.18
CA SER A 172 -5.87 -28.07 9.93
C SER A 172 -7.03 -28.93 9.38
N ARG A 173 -6.70 -30.20 9.10
CA ARG A 173 -7.52 -31.42 9.28
C ARG A 173 -8.73 -31.63 8.34
N PHE A 174 -8.69 -32.77 7.64
CA PHE A 174 -9.78 -33.47 6.95
C PHE A 174 -10.68 -32.66 6.00
N SER A 175 -10.33 -32.64 4.70
CA SER A 175 -11.34 -32.69 3.64
C SER A 175 -10.78 -33.43 2.43
N LEU A 176 -11.40 -34.57 2.12
CA LEU A 176 -11.06 -35.51 1.05
C LEU A 176 -11.65 -35.10 -0.31
N THR A 177 -12.07 -33.84 -0.50
CA THR A 177 -12.71 -33.40 -1.75
C THR A 177 -12.35 -31.95 -2.11
N GLY A 178 -11.81 -31.72 -3.32
CA GLY A 178 -11.91 -30.44 -4.03
C GLY A 178 -10.70 -29.48 -4.04
N SER A 179 -9.52 -29.96 -4.42
CA SER A 179 -8.30 -29.15 -4.59
C SER A 179 -8.22 -28.47 -5.97
N SER A 180 -9.00 -27.40 -6.18
CA SER A 180 -8.86 -26.55 -7.39
C SER A 180 -8.85 -25.05 -7.07
N LYS A 181 -9.68 -24.58 -6.11
CA LYS A 181 -9.75 -23.15 -5.74
C LYS A 181 -8.53 -22.63 -4.97
N LYS A 182 -7.81 -23.50 -4.25
CA LYS A 182 -6.64 -23.12 -3.45
C LYS A 182 -5.40 -22.85 -4.31
N LYS A 183 -5.20 -23.61 -5.40
CA LYS A 183 -4.10 -23.42 -6.35
C LYS A 183 -4.25 -22.13 -7.17
N THR A 184 -5.47 -21.74 -7.52
CA THR A 184 -5.74 -20.53 -8.31
C THR A 184 -5.47 -19.24 -7.55
N ALA A 185 -5.74 -19.18 -6.24
CA ALA A 185 -5.52 -17.97 -5.44
C ALA A 185 -4.03 -17.69 -5.19
N LEU A 186 -3.21 -18.72 -4.95
CA LEU A 186 -1.76 -18.60 -4.81
C LEU A 186 -1.10 -18.18 -6.14
N LYS A 187 -1.50 -18.84 -7.24
CA LYS A 187 -1.04 -18.49 -8.59
C LYS A 187 -1.38 -17.04 -8.95
N SER A 188 -2.58 -16.58 -8.56
CA SER A 188 -3.01 -15.19 -8.78
C SER A 188 -2.17 -14.16 -8.04
N TYR A 189 -1.53 -14.49 -6.91
CA TYR A 189 -0.70 -13.53 -6.17
C TYR A 189 0.76 -13.52 -6.65
N GLU A 190 1.30 -14.68 -7.04
CA GLU A 190 2.56 -14.75 -7.79
C GLU A 190 2.48 -13.90 -9.07
N ASP A 191 1.35 -13.97 -9.80
CA ASP A 191 1.11 -13.13 -10.98
C ASP A 191 1.09 -11.62 -10.64
N VAL A 192 0.60 -11.23 -9.46
CA VAL A 192 0.64 -9.83 -9.00
C VAL A 192 2.08 -9.38 -8.78
N ILE A 193 2.85 -10.15 -8.00
CA ILE A 193 4.25 -9.82 -7.69
C ILE A 193 5.06 -9.73 -8.99
N GLN A 194 4.89 -10.68 -9.90
CA GLN A 194 5.62 -10.70 -11.17
C GLN A 194 5.32 -9.46 -12.01
N LYS A 195 4.07 -9.00 -12.05
CA LYS A 195 3.70 -7.75 -12.73
C LYS A 195 4.31 -6.53 -12.07
N VAL A 196 4.31 -6.46 -10.74
CA VAL A 196 4.94 -5.35 -10.00
C VAL A 196 6.43 -5.30 -10.29
N TRP A 197 7.13 -6.44 -10.22
CA TRP A 197 8.56 -6.52 -10.55
C TRP A 197 8.84 -6.12 -11.99
N GLU A 198 8.05 -6.59 -12.96
CA GLU A 198 8.20 -6.16 -14.37
C GLU A 198 8.00 -4.65 -14.53
N SER A 199 6.99 -4.08 -13.86
CA SER A 199 6.75 -2.64 -13.87
C SER A 199 7.92 -1.87 -13.26
N VAL A 200 8.51 -2.34 -12.15
CA VAL A 200 9.69 -1.68 -11.57
C VAL A 200 10.89 -1.79 -12.50
N ARG A 201 11.16 -2.98 -13.07
CA ARG A 201 12.29 -3.19 -13.99
C ARG A 201 12.21 -2.30 -15.23
N THR A 202 11.01 -2.17 -15.81
CA THR A 202 10.78 -1.33 -16.99
C THR A 202 10.89 0.17 -16.74
N ASN A 203 10.57 0.65 -15.53
CA ASN A 203 10.61 2.08 -15.20
C ASN A 203 11.92 2.52 -14.53
N ASN A 204 12.63 1.60 -13.85
CA ASN A 204 13.84 1.92 -13.09
C ASN A 204 15.15 1.50 -13.82
N GLY A 205 15.06 0.86 -14.98
CA GLY A 205 16.21 0.40 -15.77
C GLY A 205 17.02 -0.76 -15.16
N ILE A 206 16.67 -1.22 -13.96
CA ILE A 206 17.27 -2.39 -13.30
C ILE A 206 16.67 -3.65 -13.94
N MET A 207 17.46 -4.43 -14.69
CA MET A 207 16.97 -5.61 -15.42
C MET A 207 16.82 -6.88 -14.57
N VAL A 208 17.27 -6.87 -13.31
CA VAL A 208 17.27 -8.05 -12.42
C VAL A 208 16.88 -7.61 -11.00
N LEU A 209 15.81 -8.18 -10.46
CA LEU A 209 15.38 -8.09 -9.05
C LEU A 209 15.36 -9.49 -8.45
#